data_AF-A0A0F9HCH0-F1
#
_entry.id   AF-A0A0F9HCH0-F1
#
_cell.length_a   1.000
_cell.length_b   1.000
_cell.length_c   1.000
_cell.angle_alpha   90.00
_cell.angle_beta   90.00
_cell.angle_gamma   90.00
#
_symmetry.space_group_name_H-M   'P 1'
#
loop_
_entity.id
_entity.type
_entity.pdbx_description
1 polymer ?
#
loop_
_entity_poly.entity_id
_entity_poly.type
_entity_poly.pdbx_seq_one_letter_code
_entity_poly.pdbx_strand_id
1 'polypeptide(L)'
;MSIKTRAQFFQLFTHNSQYMRDLVDTIVPAKNSLGPGPGITDAANVIIKSGVQRFGEIIKTTVMFDMTGLKSGTSDLDIIGEAVTGDDASLFQVKAAEHGTILMGTMTCLEVPASLTDFDLYSATVSTGEHEDLVTDLVETALLTSGAAWTLALVRALSTMPPADGYLYLVNGAADTADD
;
A
#
# COMPACT_ATOMS: atom_id res chain seq x y z
N MET A 1 8.44 19.00 6.00
CA MET A 1 7.45 18.87 7.09
C MET A 1 6.81 17.49 6.99
N SER A 2 6.95 16.56 7.95
CA SER A 2 6.49 15.16 7.78
C SER A 2 4.96 14.98 7.82
N ILE A 3 4.41 14.09 6.99
CA ILE A 3 2.99 13.70 6.96
C ILE A 3 2.57 13.21 8.36
N LYS A 4 1.32 13.49 8.77
CA LYS A 4 0.70 12.98 10.00
C LYS A 4 -0.67 12.38 9.68
N THR A 5 -0.81 11.05 9.70
CA THR A 5 -2.08 10.33 9.44
C THR A 5 -2.15 8.96 10.13
N ARG A 6 -3.03 8.77 11.11
CA ARG A 6 -3.30 7.44 11.67
C ARG A 6 -4.36 6.70 10.85
N ALA A 7 -3.85 5.73 10.09
CA ALA A 7 -4.56 4.58 9.54
C ALA A 7 -5.49 4.83 8.33
N GLN A 8 -5.18 4.16 7.23
CA GLN A 8 -6.12 3.88 6.14
C GLN A 8 -6.29 2.37 5.99
N PHE A 9 -7.54 1.95 5.80
CA PHE A 9 -8.00 0.57 5.89
C PHE A 9 -8.27 0.03 4.48
N PHE A 10 -7.47 -0.93 4.03
CA PHE A 10 -7.65 -1.60 2.75
C PHE A 10 -8.13 -3.04 2.96
N GLN A 11 -9.25 -3.46 2.36
CA GLN A 11 -9.84 -4.78 2.51
C GLN A 11 -9.96 -5.48 1.15
N LEU A 12 -9.31 -6.64 0.99
CA LEU A 12 -9.18 -7.38 -0.27
C LEU A 12 -9.72 -8.82 -0.12
N PHE A 13 -10.56 -9.33 -1.03
CA PHE A 13 -11.19 -10.67 -0.93
C PHE A 13 -10.82 -11.65 -2.08
N THR A 14 -10.43 -12.92 -1.81
CA THR A 14 -10.00 -13.93 -2.84
C THR A 14 -10.23 -15.42 -2.49
N HIS A 15 -9.85 -16.43 -3.33
CA HIS A 15 -9.96 -17.88 -3.02
C HIS A 15 -8.76 -18.83 -3.32
N ASN A 16 -8.57 -19.83 -2.41
CA ASN A 16 -8.07 -21.25 -2.39
C ASN A 16 -6.79 -21.73 -3.16
N SER A 17 -5.89 -22.63 -2.69
CA SER A 17 -6.00 -24.03 -2.15
C SER A 17 -4.79 -24.47 -1.29
N GLN A 18 -5.03 -25.28 -0.25
CA GLN A 18 -4.10 -25.68 0.84
C GLN A 18 -3.79 -27.19 0.80
N TYR A 19 -2.52 -27.63 0.80
CA TYR A 19 -2.17 -28.97 1.36
C TYR A 19 -0.71 -29.18 1.83
N MET A 20 0.22 -28.21 1.75
CA MET A 20 1.64 -28.46 2.06
C MET A 20 2.38 -27.26 2.70
N ARG A 21 1.81 -26.57 3.70
CA ARG A 21 2.50 -25.42 4.35
C ARG A 21 2.78 -25.55 5.84
N ASP A 22 2.14 -26.47 6.54
CA ASP A 22 2.20 -26.53 8.00
C ASP A 22 3.51 -27.10 8.58
N LEU A 23 4.46 -27.56 7.74
CA LEU A 23 5.78 -28.02 8.17
C LEU A 23 6.91 -27.02 7.85
N VAL A 24 6.67 -26.03 7.00
CA VAL A 24 7.71 -25.08 6.54
C VAL A 24 7.77 -23.83 7.42
N ASP A 25 6.64 -23.40 8.00
CA ASP A 25 6.55 -22.16 8.80
C ASP A 25 7.08 -22.27 10.24
N THR A 26 7.44 -23.47 10.72
CA THR A 26 7.96 -23.64 12.09
C THR A 26 9.49 -23.63 12.18
N ILE A 27 10.23 -23.78 11.06
CA ILE A 27 11.69 -24.01 11.09
C ILE A 27 12.51 -22.88 10.45
N VAL A 28 11.89 -21.95 9.72
CA VAL A 28 12.57 -20.76 9.21
C VAL A 28 11.82 -19.55 9.75
N PRO A 29 12.45 -18.63 10.50
CA PRO A 29 11.88 -17.30 10.70
C PRO A 29 11.99 -16.61 9.34
N ALA A 30 11.09 -16.95 8.42
CA ALA A 30 10.93 -16.20 7.21
C ALA A 30 10.45 -14.83 7.68
N LYS A 31 11.38 -13.86 7.69
CA LYS A 31 11.04 -12.45 7.53
C LYS A 31 9.94 -12.43 6.49
N ASN A 32 8.74 -12.06 6.91
CA ASN A 32 7.58 -12.01 6.04
C ASN A 32 7.95 -11.06 4.88
N SER A 33 8.37 -11.61 3.73
CA SER A 33 8.87 -10.82 2.59
C SER A 33 7.74 -10.13 1.84
N LEU A 34 6.55 -10.11 2.44
CA LEU A 34 5.37 -9.30 2.10
C LEU A 34 5.48 -7.85 2.59
N GLY A 35 6.51 -7.56 3.40
CA GLY A 35 6.64 -6.28 4.08
C GLY A 35 6.91 -5.12 3.12
N PRO A 36 6.56 -3.89 3.54
CA PRO A 36 6.90 -2.67 2.82
C PRO A 36 8.40 -2.58 2.52
N GLY A 37 8.75 -1.88 1.45
CA GLY A 37 10.12 -1.57 1.06
C GLY A 37 10.82 -0.60 2.04
N PRO A 38 12.15 -0.44 1.92
CA PRO A 38 12.94 0.43 2.80
C PRO A 38 12.46 1.89 2.81
N GLY A 39 11.98 2.38 1.67
CA GLY A 39 11.41 3.72 1.51
C GLY A 39 10.11 3.92 2.30
N ILE A 40 9.64 2.90 3.01
CA ILE A 40 8.52 2.99 3.95
C ILE A 40 8.94 2.57 5.36
N THR A 41 9.77 1.52 5.51
CA THR A 41 10.15 1.01 6.83
C THR A 41 11.15 1.90 7.58
N ASP A 42 11.92 2.70 6.84
CA ASP A 42 12.99 3.52 7.41
C ASP A 42 12.45 4.88 7.88
N ALA A 43 11.25 5.25 7.43
CA ALA A 43 10.54 6.42 7.90
C ALA A 43 10.16 6.32 9.39
N ALA A 44 10.39 7.40 10.10
CA ALA A 44 10.11 7.46 11.52
C ALA A 44 8.60 7.53 11.80
N ASN A 45 8.09 6.63 12.66
CA ASN A 45 6.70 6.56 13.12
C ASN A 45 5.68 6.01 12.12
N VAL A 46 6.13 5.47 10.97
CA VAL A 46 5.25 4.73 10.08
C VAL A 46 4.83 3.43 10.73
N ILE A 47 3.53 3.12 10.68
CA ILE A 47 3.00 1.87 11.21
C ILE A 47 2.25 1.17 10.10
N ILE A 48 2.75 0.00 9.70
CA ILE A 48 2.05 -0.88 8.76
C ILE A 48 1.79 -2.21 9.43
N LYS A 49 0.53 -2.64 9.37
CA LYS A 49 0.06 -3.94 9.88
C LYS A 49 -0.81 -4.58 8.82
N SER A 50 -0.53 -5.84 8.53
CA SER A 50 -1.35 -6.64 7.64
C SER A 50 -1.78 -7.93 8.34
N GLY A 51 -2.94 -8.44 7.93
CA GLY A 51 -3.49 -9.69 8.44
C GLY A 51 -4.30 -10.39 7.36
N VAL A 52 -4.19 -11.71 7.31
CA VAL A 52 -4.93 -12.56 6.37
C VAL A 52 -5.85 -13.45 7.19
N GLN A 53 -7.14 -13.40 6.88
CA GLN A 53 -8.17 -14.24 7.49
C GLN A 53 -8.79 -15.13 6.40
N ARG A 54 -9.18 -16.36 6.75
CA ARG A 54 -9.83 -17.30 5.84
C ARG A 54 -11.21 -17.68 6.35
N PHE A 55 -12.20 -17.60 5.48
CA PHE A 55 -13.61 -17.92 5.70
C PHE A 55 -14.02 -18.97 4.67
N GLY A 56 -13.70 -20.24 4.96
CA GLY A 56 -13.78 -21.30 3.97
C GLY A 56 -12.80 -21.03 2.83
N GLU A 57 -13.31 -20.96 1.60
CA GLU A 57 -12.48 -20.64 0.45
C GLU A 57 -12.20 -19.15 0.30
N ILE A 58 -12.97 -18.25 0.95
CA ILE A 58 -12.75 -16.81 0.90
C ILE A 58 -11.56 -16.41 1.79
N ILE A 59 -10.62 -15.64 1.26
CA ILE A 59 -9.52 -15.01 1.96
C ILE A 59 -9.84 -13.52 2.07
N LYS A 60 -9.71 -12.95 3.26
CA LYS A 60 -9.76 -11.51 3.50
C LYS A 60 -8.38 -11.04 3.93
N THR A 61 -7.76 -10.18 3.14
CA THR A 61 -6.54 -9.47 3.50
C THR A 61 -6.91 -8.08 3.98
N THR A 62 -6.45 -7.72 5.17
CA THR A 62 -6.56 -6.36 5.71
C THR A 62 -5.17 -5.77 5.83
N VAL A 63 -4.97 -4.58 5.28
CA VAL A 63 -3.77 -3.78 5.45
C VAL A 63 -4.18 -2.47 6.11
N MET A 64 -3.51 -2.12 7.20
CA MET A 64 -3.65 -0.87 7.92
C MET A 64 -2.30 -0.14 7.87
N PHE A 65 -2.32 1.13 7.49
CA PHE A 65 -1.11 1.93 7.40
C PHE A 65 -1.32 3.34 7.96
N ASP A 66 -0.44 3.74 8.85
CA ASP A 66 -0.27 5.09 9.37
C ASP A 66 0.92 5.72 8.64
N MET A 67 0.67 6.78 7.87
CA MET A 67 1.70 7.41 7.03
C MET A 67 2.47 8.48 7.81
N THR A 68 2.30 8.57 9.14
CA THR A 68 3.04 9.51 9.95
C THR A 68 4.53 9.24 9.81
N GLY A 69 5.30 10.22 9.35
CA GLY A 69 6.72 10.01 9.04
C GLY A 69 7.05 10.17 7.56
N LEU A 70 6.16 9.70 6.69
CA LEU A 70 6.37 9.73 5.24
C LEU A 70 6.40 11.16 4.69
N LYS A 71 6.93 11.25 3.47
CA LYS A 71 7.14 12.45 2.68
C LYS A 71 6.37 12.37 1.39
N SER A 72 5.85 13.50 0.94
CA SER A 72 5.23 13.65 -0.38
C SER A 72 6.00 14.65 -1.22
N GLY A 73 6.08 14.38 -2.53
CA GLY A 73 6.65 15.31 -3.50
C GLY A 73 5.71 16.47 -3.81
N THR A 74 6.07 17.27 -4.82
CA THR A 74 5.27 18.43 -5.26
C THR A 74 4.38 18.16 -6.46
N SER A 75 4.68 17.12 -7.23
CA SER A 75 3.96 16.82 -8.46
C SER A 75 2.84 15.82 -8.19
N ASP A 76 1.85 15.86 -9.09
CA ASP A 76 0.89 14.78 -9.24
C ASP A 76 1.64 13.50 -9.65
N LEU A 77 1.18 12.35 -9.18
CA LEU A 77 1.75 11.04 -9.47
C LEU A 77 3.15 10.74 -8.89
N ASP A 78 3.68 11.62 -8.03
CA ASP A 78 4.89 11.36 -7.23
C ASP A 78 4.63 10.27 -6.18
N ILE A 79 5.51 9.29 -6.10
CA ILE A 79 5.45 8.23 -5.09
C ILE A 79 5.76 8.80 -3.69
N ILE A 80 4.91 8.41 -2.73
CA ILE A 80 5.02 8.79 -1.33
C ILE A 80 5.90 7.78 -0.59
N GLY A 81 6.90 8.28 0.12
CA GLY A 81 7.91 7.46 0.78
C GLY A 81 8.78 8.28 1.73
N GLU A 82 9.82 7.68 2.27
CA GLU A 82 10.91 8.35 2.95
C GLU A 82 11.85 8.98 1.91
N ALA A 83 12.41 10.14 2.22
CA ALA A 83 13.27 10.87 1.29
C ALA A 83 14.70 10.32 1.27
N VAL A 84 14.84 9.05 0.89
CA VAL A 84 16.12 8.33 0.76
C VAL A 84 16.23 7.72 -0.63
N THR A 85 17.28 8.12 -1.37
CA THR A 85 17.57 7.60 -2.70
C THR A 85 17.99 6.12 -2.63
N GLY A 86 17.49 5.32 -3.57
CA GLY A 86 17.73 3.88 -3.68
C GLY A 86 16.71 3.02 -2.95
N ASP A 87 15.83 3.64 -2.15
CA ASP A 87 14.94 2.94 -1.24
C ASP A 87 13.53 2.83 -1.83
N ASP A 88 13.17 1.60 -2.21
CA ASP A 88 11.84 1.26 -2.72
C ASP A 88 10.75 1.62 -1.70
N ALA A 89 9.78 2.42 -2.14
CA ALA A 89 8.65 2.91 -1.36
C ALA A 89 7.38 2.05 -1.54
N SER A 90 7.53 0.77 -1.93
CA SER A 90 6.38 -0.14 -1.98
C SER A 90 5.76 -0.34 -0.58
N LEU A 91 4.45 -0.17 -0.48
CA LEU A 91 3.69 -0.31 0.76
C LEU A 91 3.44 -1.78 1.13
N PHE A 92 3.18 -2.60 0.11
CA PHE A 92 2.73 -3.97 0.27
C PHE A 92 2.85 -4.74 -1.04
N GLN A 93 3.21 -6.03 -0.98
CA GLN A 93 3.15 -6.91 -2.15
C GLN A 93 1.93 -7.82 -2.11
N VAL A 94 1.13 -7.84 -3.18
CA VAL A 94 0.00 -8.75 -3.36
C VAL A 94 0.49 -10.12 -3.82
N LYS A 95 0.94 -10.99 -2.92
CA LYS A 95 1.33 -12.36 -3.31
C LYS A 95 0.14 -13.27 -3.54
N ALA A 96 -0.05 -13.76 -4.76
CA ALA A 96 -1.21 -14.60 -5.08
C ALA A 96 -1.23 -15.92 -4.27
N ALA A 97 -0.06 -16.45 -3.91
CA ALA A 97 0.03 -17.67 -3.10
C ALA A 97 -0.48 -17.50 -1.65
N GLU A 98 -0.56 -16.27 -1.16
CA GLU A 98 -0.97 -15.95 0.21
C GLU A 98 -2.34 -15.27 0.23
N HIS A 99 -2.54 -14.38 -0.73
CA HIS A 99 -3.70 -13.51 -0.82
C HIS A 99 -4.67 -13.96 -1.90
N GLY A 100 -4.42 -15.01 -2.68
CA GLY A 100 -5.28 -15.48 -3.79
C GLY A 100 -5.49 -14.46 -4.93
N THR A 101 -6.49 -14.71 -5.79
CA THR A 101 -6.91 -13.77 -6.84
C THR A 101 -7.84 -12.70 -6.30
N ILE A 102 -7.42 -11.43 -6.35
CA ILE A 102 -8.19 -10.28 -5.88
C ILE A 102 -9.50 -10.11 -6.65
N LEU A 103 -10.64 -10.21 -5.96
CA LEU A 103 -11.97 -10.05 -6.55
C LEU A 103 -12.57 -8.65 -6.32
N MET A 104 -12.29 -8.08 -5.15
CA MET A 104 -12.75 -6.74 -4.79
C MET A 104 -11.87 -6.15 -3.69
N GLY A 105 -11.79 -4.82 -3.66
CA GLY A 105 -11.02 -4.06 -2.68
C GLY A 105 -11.74 -2.80 -2.25
N THR A 106 -11.58 -2.39 -0.99
CA THR A 106 -12.02 -1.06 -0.51
C THR A 106 -10.95 -0.42 0.35
N MET A 107 -10.82 0.89 0.27
CA MET A 107 -9.96 1.73 1.09
C MET A 107 -10.79 2.70 1.94
N THR A 108 -10.49 2.85 3.23
CA THR A 108 -11.19 3.76 4.15
C THR A 108 -10.22 4.68 4.86
N CYS A 109 -10.53 5.97 4.92
CA CYS A 109 -9.80 6.95 5.72
C CYS A 109 -10.27 6.92 7.18
N LEU A 110 -9.39 6.54 8.12
CA LEU A 110 -9.72 6.47 9.55
C LEU A 110 -9.31 7.74 10.32
N GLU A 111 -8.35 8.49 9.79
CA GLU A 111 -7.99 9.84 10.23
C GLU A 111 -7.71 10.72 9.02
N VAL A 112 -8.19 11.96 9.06
CA VAL A 112 -7.95 12.96 8.00
C VAL A 112 -6.49 13.37 8.01
N PRO A 113 -5.78 13.29 6.87
CA PRO A 113 -4.44 13.83 6.75
C PRO A 113 -4.38 15.33 7.03
N ALA A 114 -3.31 15.76 7.71
CA ALA A 114 -3.13 17.17 8.01
C ALA A 114 -2.66 17.98 6.79
N SER A 115 -1.70 17.45 6.03
CA SER A 115 -1.00 18.15 4.95
C SER A 115 -1.29 17.52 3.59
N LEU A 116 -0.79 16.31 3.32
CA LEU A 116 -1.14 15.54 2.13
C LEU A 116 -2.57 14.99 2.21
N THR A 117 -3.54 15.79 1.76
CA THR A 117 -4.96 15.43 1.86
C THR A 117 -5.48 14.62 0.68
N ASP A 118 -4.88 14.74 -0.51
CA ASP A 118 -5.28 14.01 -1.73
C ASP A 118 -4.15 13.08 -2.19
N PHE A 119 -4.44 11.78 -2.15
CA PHE A 119 -3.49 10.75 -2.54
C PHE A 119 -4.25 9.51 -3.03
N ASP A 120 -3.57 8.75 -3.86
CA ASP A 120 -4.10 7.64 -4.64
C ASP A 120 -3.37 6.34 -4.32
N LEU A 121 -3.95 5.22 -4.77
CA LEU A 121 -3.37 3.89 -4.63
C LEU A 121 -3.14 3.26 -6.00
N TYR A 122 -1.89 2.96 -6.27
CA TYR A 122 -1.44 2.31 -7.49
C TYR A 122 -0.84 0.94 -7.17
N SER A 123 -0.75 0.08 -8.19
CA SER A 123 0.16 -1.05 -8.16
C SER A 123 1.16 -0.97 -9.31
N ALA A 124 2.36 -1.52 -9.13
CA ALA A 124 3.30 -1.78 -10.21
C ALA A 124 3.78 -3.24 -10.22
N THR A 125 4.34 -3.67 -11.34
CA THR A 125 4.90 -5.03 -11.49
C THR A 125 6.29 -5.21 -10.85
N VAL A 126 6.91 -4.11 -10.41
CA VAL A 126 8.25 -4.08 -9.80
C VAL A 126 8.26 -3.24 -8.52
N SER A 127 9.24 -3.54 -7.66
CA SER A 127 9.47 -2.92 -6.33
C SER A 127 10.69 -2.01 -6.40
N THR A 128 10.62 -0.95 -7.20
CA THR A 128 11.76 -0.05 -7.48
C THR A 128 11.36 1.42 -7.47
N GLY A 129 10.11 1.75 -7.16
CA GLY A 129 9.67 3.15 -7.14
C GLY A 129 10.15 3.81 -5.86
N GLU A 130 10.93 4.87 -5.98
CA GLU A 130 11.46 5.64 -4.85
C GLU A 130 10.57 6.86 -4.55
N HIS A 131 10.83 7.55 -3.45
CA HIS A 131 10.17 8.83 -3.17
C HIS A 131 10.46 9.86 -4.27
N GLU A 132 9.42 10.60 -4.70
CA GLU A 132 9.43 11.55 -5.83
C GLU A 132 9.65 10.95 -7.23
N ASP A 133 9.80 9.62 -7.35
CA ASP A 133 9.66 9.00 -8.67
C ASP A 133 8.22 9.12 -9.15
N LEU A 134 8.04 9.32 -10.46
CA LEU A 134 6.72 9.22 -11.06
C LEU A 134 6.30 7.76 -11.12
N VAL A 135 5.12 7.43 -10.57
CA VAL A 135 4.60 6.06 -10.65
C VAL A 135 4.40 5.59 -12.09
N THR A 136 4.22 6.52 -13.04
CA THR A 136 4.08 6.26 -14.48
C THR A 136 5.37 5.85 -15.17
N ASP A 137 6.53 6.00 -14.52
CA ASP A 137 7.80 5.45 -15.03
C ASP A 137 7.92 3.94 -14.74
N LEU A 138 7.05 3.41 -13.89
CA LEU A 138 6.87 1.98 -13.67
C LEU A 138 5.81 1.42 -14.62
N VAL A 139 5.75 0.09 -14.75
CA VAL A 139 4.58 -0.57 -15.37
C VAL A 139 3.50 -0.71 -14.30
N GLU A 140 2.56 0.22 -14.32
CA GLU A 140 1.62 0.50 -13.24
C GLU A 140 0.16 0.21 -13.58
N THR A 141 -0.69 0.27 -12.56
CA THR A 141 -2.14 0.21 -12.66
C THR A 141 -2.72 1.07 -11.55
N ALA A 142 -3.51 2.09 -11.93
CA ALA A 142 -4.30 2.86 -10.99
C ALA A 142 -5.39 1.96 -10.39
N LEU A 143 -5.32 1.69 -9.10
CA LEU A 143 -6.30 0.85 -8.40
C LEU A 143 -7.45 1.70 -7.85
N LEU A 144 -7.10 2.89 -7.33
CA LEU A 144 -8.04 3.84 -6.76
C LEU A 144 -7.45 5.24 -6.90
N THR A 145 -8.19 6.11 -7.57
CA THR A 145 -7.96 7.55 -7.54
C THR A 145 -9.02 8.20 -6.65
N SER A 146 -8.60 8.95 -5.62
CA SER A 146 -9.53 9.68 -4.76
C SER A 146 -10.16 10.83 -5.53
N GLY A 147 -9.35 11.53 -6.33
CA GLY A 147 -9.75 12.69 -7.15
C GLY A 147 -10.21 13.89 -6.34
N ALA A 148 -9.93 13.89 -5.03
CA ALA A 148 -10.19 14.95 -4.07
C ALA A 148 -9.66 14.52 -2.70
N ALA A 149 -9.45 15.52 -1.83
CA ALA A 149 -9.06 15.32 -0.44
C ALA A 149 -9.88 14.24 0.29
N TRP A 150 -9.18 13.34 0.98
CA TRP A 150 -9.79 12.35 1.86
C TRP A 150 -10.47 13.01 3.05
N THR A 151 -11.61 12.47 3.45
CA THR A 151 -12.35 12.91 4.62
C THR A 151 -12.59 11.74 5.58
N LEU A 152 -12.83 12.06 6.86
CA LEU A 152 -13.00 11.05 7.89
C LEU A 152 -14.10 10.05 7.51
N ALA A 153 -13.79 8.76 7.63
CA ALA A 153 -14.67 7.65 7.31
C ALA A 153 -15.09 7.55 5.83
N LEU A 154 -14.45 8.32 4.92
CA LEU A 154 -14.64 8.13 3.48
C LEU A 154 -14.16 6.74 3.09
N VAL A 155 -15.04 5.99 2.43
CA VAL A 155 -14.77 4.68 1.86
C VAL A 155 -14.79 4.78 0.35
N ARG A 156 -13.78 4.24 -0.31
CA ARG A 156 -13.73 4.12 -1.77
C ARG A 156 -13.42 2.68 -2.16
N ALA A 157 -14.13 2.17 -3.16
CA ALA A 157 -13.81 0.88 -3.75
C ALA A 157 -12.66 1.03 -4.75
N LEU A 158 -11.87 -0.02 -4.92
CA LEU A 158 -10.96 -0.10 -6.05
C LEU A 158 -11.74 -0.15 -7.36
N SER A 159 -11.32 0.62 -8.36
CA SER A 159 -11.82 0.55 -9.72
C SER A 159 -11.19 -0.60 -10.52
N THR A 160 -9.97 -0.98 -10.16
CA THR A 160 -9.20 -2.06 -10.79
C THR A 160 -8.55 -2.91 -9.70
N MET A 161 -8.47 -4.23 -9.91
CA MET A 161 -7.82 -5.12 -8.94
C MET A 161 -6.32 -5.22 -9.25
N PRO A 162 -5.45 -5.20 -8.21
CA PRO A 162 -4.02 -5.35 -8.42
C PRO A 162 -3.72 -6.72 -9.05
N PRO A 163 -2.73 -6.80 -9.95
CA PRO A 163 -2.31 -8.06 -10.52
C PRO A 163 -1.70 -8.97 -9.45
N ALA A 164 -1.62 -10.26 -9.76
CA ALA A 164 -0.85 -11.20 -8.97
C ALA A 164 0.61 -10.72 -8.83
N ASP A 165 1.12 -10.79 -7.61
CA ASP A 165 2.49 -10.45 -7.22
C ASP A 165 2.88 -8.97 -7.41
N GLY A 166 1.89 -8.10 -7.68
CA GLY A 166 2.09 -6.65 -7.82
C GLY A 166 2.39 -5.95 -6.49
N TYR A 167 3.12 -4.85 -6.57
CA TYR A 167 3.56 -4.01 -5.45
C TYR A 167 2.68 -2.77 -5.38
N LEU A 168 2.13 -2.46 -4.21
CA LEU A 168 1.26 -1.30 -3.99
C LEU A 168 2.08 -0.07 -3.64
N TYR A 169 1.72 1.07 -4.19
CA TYR A 169 2.34 2.37 -3.90
C TYR A 169 1.26 3.40 -3.56
N LEU A 170 1.56 4.25 -2.59
CA LEU A 170 0.81 5.47 -2.36
C LEU A 170 1.43 6.57 -3.21
N VAL A 171 0.58 7.38 -3.81
CA VAL A 171 1.00 8.37 -4.80
C VAL A 171 0.23 9.66 -4.56
N ASN A 172 0.88 10.81 -4.77
CA ASN A 172 0.18 12.09 -4.78
C ASN A 172 -0.97 12.06 -5.80
N GLY A 173 -2.18 12.48 -5.38
CA GLY A 173 -3.37 12.52 -6.25
C GLY A 173 -3.56 13.87 -6.98
N ALA A 174 -2.72 14.85 -6.64
CA ALA A 174 -2.62 16.15 -7.28
C ALA A 174 -1.27 16.80 -6.93
N ALA A 175 -0.87 17.80 -7.71
CA ALA A 175 0.26 18.65 -7.34
C ALA A 175 -0.09 19.49 -6.09
N ASP A 176 0.79 19.47 -5.09
CA ASP A 176 0.64 20.21 -3.83
C ASP A 176 2.01 20.60 -3.24
N THR A 177 2.01 21.15 -2.04
CA THR A 177 3.22 21.46 -1.28
C THR A 177 3.84 20.17 -0.75
N ALA A 178 5.13 19.97 -1.00
CA ALA A 178 5.87 18.82 -0.48
C ALA A 178 5.94 18.78 1.05
N ASP A 179 5.95 17.57 1.58
CA ASP A 179 6.04 17.28 3.00
C ASP A 179 7.42 16.67 3.35
N ASP A 180 8.44 17.51 3.51
CA ASP A 180 9.84 17.09 3.81
C ASP A 180 10.19 16.53 5.20
#